data_AF-A0A935FIN0-F1
#
_entry.id   AF-A0A935FIN0-F1
#
_cell.length_a   1.000
_cell.length_b   1.000
_cell.length_c   1.000
_cell.angle_alpha   90.00
_cell.angle_beta   90.00
_cell.angle_gamma   90.00
#
_symmetry.space_group_name_H-M   'P 1'
#
loop_
_entity.id
_entity.type
_entity.pdbx_description
1 polymer ?
#
loop_
_entity_poly.entity_id
_entity_poly.type
_entity_poly.pdbx_seq_one_letter_code
_entity_poly.pdbx_strand_id
1 'polypeptide(L)'
;MTAVAPKGIERRHESLHVTGLRALLYASALYLYLGGFASGAGVWAAIVLGGVGLWLAPVAHRHRLRLSVAALGAVSLTIVVALLAERLLQRAPLAAALGIERALATADVLIFGVGGLCTLFLLRLLAIRVRACSLLEVAFVAGSAAAALAAHRHGMIHRPRWLSDWAWSRGIDPTSALVAIGAVTTLLAALLFLRSQRL
;
A
#
# COMPACT_ATOMS: atom_id res chain seq x y z
N MET A 1 28.99 43.91 -15.81
CA MET A 1 28.26 42.62 -15.91
C MET A 1 28.27 41.96 -14.54
N THR A 2 27.22 42.17 -13.76
CA THR A 2 27.05 41.58 -12.42
C THR A 2 26.45 40.19 -12.56
N ALA A 3 27.19 39.17 -12.12
CA ALA A 3 26.75 37.79 -12.14
C ALA A 3 25.52 37.61 -11.23
N VAL A 4 24.38 37.26 -11.83
CA VAL A 4 23.18 36.87 -11.10
C VAL A 4 23.44 35.49 -10.49
N ALA A 5 23.58 35.44 -9.18
CA ALA A 5 23.70 34.17 -8.45
C ALA A 5 22.45 33.30 -8.72
N PRO A 6 22.61 31.99 -8.99
CA PRO A 6 21.47 31.12 -9.21
C PRO A 6 20.62 31.07 -7.93
N LYS A 7 19.36 31.50 -8.04
CA LYS A 7 18.34 31.34 -7.00
C LYS A 7 18.36 29.89 -6.53
N GLY A 8 18.76 29.67 -5.28
CA GLY A 8 18.70 28.38 -4.63
C GLY A 8 17.30 27.80 -4.81
N ILE A 9 17.23 26.59 -5.35
CA ILE A 9 15.99 25.84 -5.48
C ILE A 9 15.51 25.58 -4.05
N GLU A 10 14.58 26.42 -3.57
CA GLU A 10 13.88 26.21 -2.31
C GLU A 10 13.30 24.80 -2.33
N ARG A 11 13.77 23.93 -1.42
CA ARG A 11 13.18 22.62 -1.20
C ARG A 11 11.77 22.82 -0.62
N ARG A 12 10.78 23.01 -1.49
CA ARG A 12 9.37 23.04 -1.10
C ARG A 12 9.05 21.68 -0.50
N HIS A 13 8.82 21.68 0.81
CA HIS A 13 8.28 20.53 1.51
C HIS A 13 6.92 20.21 0.89
N GLU A 14 6.65 18.94 0.57
CA GLU A 14 5.30 18.51 0.19
C GLU A 14 4.33 19.00 1.28
N SER A 15 3.27 19.71 0.89
CA SER A 15 2.27 20.18 1.84
C SER A 15 1.66 19.00 2.59
N LEU A 16 1.45 19.14 3.91
CA LEU A 16 0.91 18.10 4.78
C LEU A 16 -0.36 17.43 4.21
N HIS A 17 -1.22 18.20 3.54
CA HIS A 17 -2.44 17.70 2.91
C HIS A 17 -2.17 16.68 1.80
N VAL A 18 -1.14 16.86 0.99
CA VAL A 18 -0.78 15.94 -0.10
C VAL A 18 -0.22 14.64 0.46
N THR A 19 0.63 14.73 1.50
CA THR A 19 1.14 13.54 2.19
C THR A 19 0.02 12.77 2.89
N GLY A 20 -0.92 13.48 3.52
CA GLY A 20 -2.11 12.90 4.13
C GLY A 20 -3.00 12.18 3.12
N LEU A 21 -3.33 12.82 1.99
CA LEU A 21 -4.13 12.21 0.94
C LEU A 21 -3.44 10.96 0.35
N ARG A 22 -2.12 11.02 0.17
CA ARG A 22 -1.31 9.88 -0.29
C ARG A 22 -1.37 8.71 0.70
N ALA A 23 -1.18 8.99 1.98
CA ALA A 23 -1.27 7.97 3.03
C ALA A 23 -2.67 7.32 3.06
N LEU A 24 -3.72 8.12 2.88
CA LEU A 24 -5.10 7.65 2.73
C LEU A 24 -5.25 6.69 1.54
N LEU A 25 -4.77 7.07 0.36
CA LEU A 25 -4.83 6.19 -0.82
C LEU A 25 -4.09 4.87 -0.62
N TYR A 26 -2.93 4.89 0.01
CA TYR A 26 -2.21 3.66 0.33
C TYR A 26 -2.90 2.81 1.39
N ALA A 27 -3.46 3.43 2.43
CA ALA A 27 -4.23 2.73 3.44
C ALA A 27 -5.47 2.06 2.81
N SER A 28 -6.18 2.77 1.94
CA SER A 28 -7.30 2.21 1.17
C SER A 28 -6.86 1.08 0.24
N ALA A 29 -5.72 1.22 -0.45
CA ALA A 29 -5.18 0.17 -1.31
C ALA A 29 -4.83 -1.10 -0.52
N LEU A 30 -4.12 -0.95 0.61
CA LEU A 30 -3.80 -2.06 1.50
C LEU A 30 -5.06 -2.71 2.06
N TYR A 31 -6.05 -1.92 2.49
CA TYR A 31 -7.33 -2.44 2.96
C TYR A 31 -8.07 -3.24 1.89
N LEU A 32 -8.19 -2.70 0.68
CA LEU A 32 -8.87 -3.36 -0.44
C LEU A 32 -8.17 -4.65 -0.85
N TYR A 33 -6.84 -4.65 -0.88
CA TYR A 33 -6.07 -5.81 -1.28
C TYR A 33 -6.07 -6.89 -0.19
N LEU A 34 -5.78 -6.53 1.06
CA LEU A 34 -5.58 -7.49 2.15
C LEU A 34 -6.89 -7.91 2.84
N GLY A 35 -7.97 -7.14 2.73
CA GLY A 35 -9.23 -7.42 3.41
C GLY A 35 -9.87 -8.77 3.06
N GLY A 36 -9.48 -9.38 1.93
CA GLY A 36 -9.91 -10.73 1.55
C GLY A 36 -9.00 -11.86 2.03
N PHE A 37 -7.80 -11.57 2.54
CA PHE A 37 -6.77 -12.59 2.83
C PHE A 37 -6.25 -12.55 4.27
N ALA A 38 -6.24 -11.38 4.90
CA ALA A 38 -5.68 -11.17 6.22
C ALA A 38 -6.78 -11.01 7.28
N SER A 39 -6.51 -11.44 8.51
CA SER A 39 -7.34 -11.05 9.65
C SER A 39 -7.41 -9.53 9.81
N GLY A 40 -8.45 -9.03 10.49
CA GLY A 40 -8.59 -7.60 10.76
C GLY A 40 -7.36 -7.00 11.47
N ALA A 41 -6.74 -7.75 12.38
CA ALA A 41 -5.50 -7.34 13.04
C ALA A 41 -4.33 -7.22 12.04
N GLY A 42 -4.18 -8.18 11.12
CA GLY A 42 -3.17 -8.13 10.05
C GLY A 42 -3.35 -6.94 9.12
N VAL A 43 -4.59 -6.61 8.72
CA VAL A 43 -4.88 -5.44 7.88
C VAL A 43 -4.51 -4.14 8.59
N TRP A 44 -4.91 -3.97 9.86
CA TRP A 44 -4.55 -2.80 10.64
C TRP A 44 -3.04 -2.67 10.83
N ALA A 45 -2.35 -3.78 11.12
CA ALA A 45 -0.90 -3.80 11.23
C ALA A 45 -0.23 -3.35 9.93
N ALA A 46 -0.70 -3.85 8.77
CA ALA A 46 -0.19 -3.45 7.46
C ALA A 46 -0.37 -1.95 7.18
N ILE A 47 -1.52 -1.37 7.54
CA ILE A 47 -1.80 0.05 7.37
C ILE A 47 -0.89 0.89 8.26
N VAL A 48 -0.78 0.55 9.56
CA VAL A 48 0.02 1.31 10.53
C VAL A 48 1.50 1.23 10.19
N LEU A 49 2.04 0.02 10.01
CA LEU A 49 3.46 -0.17 9.68
C LEU A 49 3.79 0.26 8.25
N GLY A 50 2.84 0.16 7.33
CA GLY A 50 2.95 0.76 6.00
C GLY A 50 3.07 2.29 6.06
N GLY A 51 2.31 2.94 6.93
CA GLY A 51 2.45 4.36 7.25
C GLY A 51 3.85 4.71 7.76
N VAL A 52 4.42 3.87 8.64
CA VAL A 52 5.81 3.99 9.07
C VAL A 52 6.77 3.85 7.89
N GLY A 53 6.54 2.90 6.98
CA GLY A 53 7.31 2.73 5.74
C GLY A 53 7.31 3.98 4.86
N LEU A 54 6.15 4.63 4.69
CA LEU A 54 6.01 5.90 3.96
C LEU A 54 6.84 7.02 4.57
N TRP A 55 6.90 7.07 5.90
CA TRP A 55 7.69 8.07 6.63
C TRP A 55 9.20 7.78 6.59
N LEU A 56 9.59 6.51 6.65
CA LEU A 56 11.00 6.09 6.58
C LEU A 56 11.63 6.34 5.21
N ALA A 57 10.86 6.30 4.12
CA ALA A 57 11.39 6.44 2.76
C ALA A 57 12.09 7.81 2.52
N PRO A 58 11.50 8.98 2.83
CA PRO A 58 12.20 10.26 2.80
C PRO A 58 13.44 10.31 3.70
N VAL A 59 13.40 9.70 4.89
CA VAL A 59 14.54 9.65 5.81
C VAL A 59 15.70 8.86 5.19
N ALA A 60 15.41 7.67 4.65
CA ALA A 60 16.40 6.84 3.95
C ALA A 60 16.98 7.55 2.70
N HIS A 61 16.16 8.33 1.99
CA HIS A 61 16.63 9.15 0.88
C HIS A 61 17.60 10.26 1.35
N ARG A 62 17.29 10.96 2.46
CA ARG A 62 18.17 11.99 3.04
C ARG A 62 19.53 11.44 3.46
N HIS A 63 19.55 10.23 4.02
CA HIS A 63 20.80 9.53 4.39
C HIS A 63 21.52 8.87 3.20
N ARG A 64 21.06 9.09 1.96
CA ARG A 64 21.67 8.53 0.74
C ARG A 64 21.82 7.01 0.76
N LEU A 65 20.92 6.30 1.43
CA LEU A 65 20.92 4.84 1.47
C LEU A 65 20.95 4.29 0.03
N ARG A 66 21.73 3.24 -0.29
CA ARG A 66 21.71 2.69 -1.65
C ARG A 66 20.39 1.95 -1.89
N LEU A 67 19.79 2.09 -3.08
CA LEU A 67 18.52 1.45 -3.39
C LEU A 67 18.62 -0.08 -3.29
N SER A 68 19.72 -0.67 -3.77
CA SER A 68 19.96 -2.11 -3.65
C SER A 68 20.04 -2.57 -2.20
N VAL A 69 20.64 -1.77 -1.31
CA VAL A 69 20.72 -2.08 0.13
C VAL A 69 19.33 -1.98 0.76
N ALA A 70 18.55 -0.96 0.41
CA ALA A 70 17.17 -0.83 0.88
C ALA A 70 16.30 -2.01 0.42
N ALA A 71 16.40 -2.40 -0.85
CA ALA A 71 15.67 -3.52 -1.42
C ALA A 71 16.07 -4.86 -0.78
N LEU A 72 17.38 -5.13 -0.67
CA LEU A 72 17.88 -6.34 -0.01
C LEU A 72 17.46 -6.39 1.46
N GLY A 73 17.53 -5.27 2.17
CA GLY A 73 17.10 -5.16 3.57
C GLY A 73 15.61 -5.41 3.75
N ALA A 74 14.77 -4.87 2.88
CA ALA A 74 13.33 -5.08 2.92
C ALA A 74 12.95 -6.54 2.59
N VAL A 75 13.58 -7.13 1.57
CA VAL A 75 13.37 -8.54 1.21
C VAL A 75 13.84 -9.47 2.32
N SER A 76 15.05 -9.25 2.85
CA SER A 76 15.59 -10.09 3.93
C SER A 76 14.75 -9.99 5.19
N LEU A 77 14.31 -8.79 5.57
CA LEU A 77 13.42 -8.59 6.72
C LEU A 77 12.10 -9.34 6.54
N THR A 78 11.50 -9.26 5.34
CA THR A 78 10.24 -9.96 5.05
C THR A 78 10.41 -11.48 5.14
N ILE A 79 11.51 -12.03 4.59
CA ILE A 79 11.81 -13.47 4.67
C ILE A 79 12.02 -13.90 6.12
N VAL A 80 12.83 -13.16 6.89
CA VAL A 80 13.09 -13.48 8.30
C VAL A 80 11.80 -13.50 9.11
N VAL A 81 10.92 -12.52 8.91
CA VAL A 81 9.65 -12.43 9.62
C VAL A 81 8.69 -13.54 9.19
N ALA A 82 8.64 -13.90 7.91
CA ALA A 82 7.85 -15.03 7.43
C ALA A 82 8.31 -16.35 8.07
N LEU A 83 9.62 -16.60 8.13
CA LEU A 83 10.19 -17.78 8.78
C LEU A 83 9.91 -17.80 10.29
N LEU A 84 9.91 -16.63 10.96
CA LEU A 84 9.54 -16.54 12.37
C LEU A 84 8.05 -16.84 12.60
N ALA A 85 7.17 -16.31 11.75
CA ALA A 85 5.74 -16.57 11.81
C ALA A 85 5.44 -18.06 11.56
N GLU A 86 6.12 -18.68 10.59
CA GLU A 86 6.01 -20.12 10.34
C GLU A 86 6.46 -20.95 11.55
N ARG A 87 7.60 -20.61 12.15
CA ARG A 87 8.10 -21.26 13.37
C ARG A 87 7.15 -21.12 14.55
N LEU A 88 6.45 -19.98 14.67
CA LEU A 88 5.44 -19.77 15.70
C LEU A 88 4.26 -20.74 15.54
N LEU A 89 3.82 -20.96 14.29
CA LEU A 89 2.69 -21.83 13.98
C LEU A 89 3.05 -23.32 14.06
N GLN A 90 4.29 -23.69 13.73
CA GLN A 90 4.73 -25.10 13.74
C GLN A 90 5.06 -25.64 15.14
N ARG A 91 5.42 -24.77 16.10
CA ARG A 91 5.77 -25.22 17.46
C ARG A 91 4.52 -25.35 18.33
N ALA A 92 4.02 -26.58 18.41
CA ALA A 92 2.89 -26.99 19.26
C ALA A 92 2.86 -26.35 20.68
N PRO A 93 3.96 -26.29 21.46
CA PRO A 93 3.88 -25.67 22.80
C PRO A 93 3.68 -24.15 22.77
N LEU A 94 4.20 -23.44 21.77
CA LEU A 94 4.02 -21.99 21.63
C LEU A 94 2.60 -21.66 21.16
N ALA A 95 2.10 -22.41 20.17
CA ALA A 95 0.73 -22.29 19.70
C ALA A 95 -0.29 -22.66 20.79
N ALA A 96 -0.01 -23.68 21.60
CA ALA A 96 -0.86 -24.08 22.72
C ALA A 96 -0.89 -23.03 23.84
N ALA A 97 0.24 -22.40 24.17
CA ALA A 97 0.31 -21.36 25.20
C ALA A 97 -0.42 -20.06 24.81
N LEU A 98 -0.38 -19.68 23.53
CA LEU A 98 -1.06 -18.49 23.01
C LEU A 98 -2.54 -18.75 22.69
N GLY A 99 -2.89 -20.00 22.35
CA GLY A 99 -4.15 -20.35 21.71
C GLY A 99 -4.09 -20.15 20.20
N ILE A 100 -4.76 -21.04 19.46
CA ILE A 100 -4.71 -21.10 17.98
C ILE A 100 -5.10 -19.76 17.34
N GLU A 101 -6.17 -19.13 17.84
CA GLU A 101 -6.66 -17.86 17.33
C GLU A 101 -5.63 -16.73 17.47
N ARG A 102 -4.99 -16.60 18.65
CA ARG A 102 -3.98 -15.55 18.89
C ARG A 102 -2.68 -15.85 18.16
N ALA A 103 -2.29 -17.11 18.02
CA ALA A 103 -1.12 -17.50 17.26
C ALA A 103 -1.26 -17.12 15.77
N LEU A 104 -2.43 -17.39 15.18
CA LEU A 104 -2.76 -16.97 13.81
C LEU A 104 -2.81 -15.45 13.68
N ALA A 105 -3.50 -14.74 14.58
CA ALA A 105 -3.55 -13.28 14.54
C ALA A 105 -2.16 -12.64 14.67
N THR A 106 -1.28 -13.21 15.50
CA THR A 106 0.10 -12.73 15.66
C THR A 106 0.92 -12.97 14.40
N ALA A 107 0.79 -14.14 13.78
CA ALA A 107 1.45 -14.44 12.51
C ALA A 107 1.00 -13.48 11.40
N ASP A 108 -0.31 -13.20 11.31
CA ASP A 108 -0.87 -12.23 10.37
C ASP A 108 -0.32 -10.82 10.62
N VAL A 109 -0.33 -10.34 11.86
CA VAL A 109 0.22 -9.03 12.23
C VAL A 109 1.69 -8.91 11.82
N LEU A 110 2.48 -9.96 12.04
CA LEU A 110 3.90 -9.99 11.66
C LEU A 110 4.06 -9.95 10.13
N ILE A 111 3.43 -10.87 9.42
CA ILE A 111 3.58 -11.03 7.97
C ILE A 111 3.04 -9.80 7.24
N PHE A 112 1.78 -9.42 7.50
CA PHE A 112 1.13 -8.33 6.78
C PHE A 112 1.62 -6.96 7.26
N GLY A 113 1.93 -6.81 8.55
CA GLY A 113 2.52 -5.60 9.09
C GLY A 113 3.87 -5.27 8.46
N VAL A 114 4.80 -6.23 8.50
CA VAL A 114 6.14 -6.05 7.91
C VAL A 114 6.06 -5.99 6.38
N GLY A 115 5.19 -6.79 5.76
CA GLY A 115 4.94 -6.72 4.32
C GLY A 115 4.43 -5.36 3.87
N GLY A 116 3.50 -4.75 4.62
CA GLY A 116 3.01 -3.39 4.38
C GLY A 116 4.12 -2.35 4.51
N LEU A 117 4.93 -2.43 5.58
CA LEU A 117 6.09 -1.56 5.80
C LEU A 117 7.08 -1.63 4.64
N CYS A 118 7.54 -2.82 4.30
CA CYS A 118 8.56 -3.04 3.27
C CYS A 118 8.05 -2.59 1.89
N THR A 119 6.82 -2.96 1.55
CA THR A 119 6.20 -2.61 0.26
C THR A 119 6.09 -1.10 0.10
N LEU A 120 5.46 -0.40 1.04
CA LEU A 120 5.26 1.04 0.92
C LEU A 120 6.57 1.83 1.07
N PHE A 121 7.50 1.36 1.92
CA PHE A 121 8.83 1.93 2.02
C PHE A 121 9.58 1.89 0.69
N LEU A 122 9.67 0.71 0.05
CA LEU A 122 10.37 0.55 -1.21
C LEU A 122 9.69 1.33 -2.33
N LEU A 123 8.36 1.20 -2.44
CA LEU A 123 7.58 1.89 -3.46
C LEU A 123 7.80 3.40 -3.40
N ARG A 124 7.72 3.97 -2.19
CA ARG A 124 7.95 5.40 -1.96
C ARG A 124 9.40 5.81 -2.19
N LEU A 125 10.36 5.01 -1.71
CA LEU A 125 11.78 5.28 -1.92
C LEU A 125 12.14 5.30 -3.40
N LEU A 126 11.54 4.40 -4.18
CA LEU A 126 11.74 4.29 -5.62
C LEU A 126 11.13 5.50 -6.34
N ALA A 127 9.90 5.88 -5.99
CA ALA A 127 9.20 7.03 -6.57
C ALA A 127 9.90 8.37 -6.25
N ILE A 128 10.53 8.52 -5.09
CA ILE A 128 11.33 9.71 -4.75
C ILE A 128 12.60 9.81 -5.61
N ARG A 129 13.21 8.68 -5.98
CA ARG A 129 14.48 8.66 -6.72
C ARG A 129 14.30 8.71 -8.23
N VAL A 130 13.30 8.02 -8.73
CA VAL A 130 13.05 7.84 -10.16
C VAL A 130 11.61 8.24 -10.43
N ARG A 131 11.43 9.38 -11.09
CA ARG A 131 10.11 9.95 -11.36
C ARG A 131 9.16 8.98 -12.08
N ALA A 132 9.69 8.19 -13.03
CA ALA A 132 8.92 7.16 -13.74
C ALA A 132 8.36 6.08 -12.80
N CYS A 133 9.03 5.80 -11.68
CA CYS A 133 8.56 4.83 -10.68
C CYS A 133 7.35 5.32 -9.88
N SER A 134 6.93 6.58 -10.00
CA SER A 134 5.64 7.04 -9.47
C SER A 134 4.45 6.36 -10.16
N LEU A 135 4.65 5.84 -11.38
CA LEU A 135 3.65 4.99 -12.05
C LEU A 135 3.42 3.69 -11.29
N LEU A 136 4.41 3.20 -10.53
CA LEU A 136 4.23 2.04 -9.66
C LEU A 136 3.34 2.38 -8.47
N GLU A 137 3.38 3.61 -7.95
CA GLU A 137 2.45 4.07 -6.90
C GLU A 137 1.00 4.03 -7.41
N VAL A 138 0.79 4.51 -8.65
CA VAL A 138 -0.52 4.46 -9.33
C VAL A 138 -0.94 3.01 -9.57
N ALA A 139 -0.05 2.18 -10.13
CA ALA A 139 -0.32 0.78 -10.44
C ALA A 139 -0.61 -0.03 -9.18
N PHE A 140 0.04 0.28 -8.05
CA PHE A 140 -0.24 -0.34 -6.77
C PHE A 140 -1.66 -0.03 -6.28
N VAL A 141 -2.08 1.24 -6.30
CA VAL A 141 -3.42 1.64 -5.85
C VAL A 141 -4.49 1.10 -6.80
N ALA A 142 -4.33 1.31 -8.11
CA ALA A 142 -5.26 0.83 -9.13
C ALA A 142 -5.32 -0.70 -9.16
N GLY A 143 -4.16 -1.36 -9.05
CA GLY A 143 -4.04 -2.81 -9.01
C GLY A 143 -4.67 -3.42 -7.76
N SER A 144 -4.58 -2.76 -6.60
CA SER A 144 -5.26 -3.20 -5.38
C SER A 144 -6.78 -3.14 -5.51
N ALA A 145 -7.31 -2.04 -6.07
CA ALA A 145 -8.73 -1.92 -6.37
C ALA A 145 -9.17 -2.95 -7.43
N ALA A 146 -8.39 -3.13 -8.49
CA ALA A 146 -8.66 -4.11 -9.54
C ALA A 146 -8.63 -5.55 -8.99
N ALA A 147 -7.68 -5.89 -8.10
CA ALA A 147 -7.59 -7.20 -7.48
C ALA A 147 -8.80 -7.50 -6.59
N ALA A 148 -9.23 -6.52 -5.78
CA ALA A 148 -10.43 -6.63 -4.96
C ALA A 148 -11.68 -6.94 -5.81
N LEU A 149 -11.76 -6.38 -7.01
CA LEU A 149 -12.85 -6.63 -7.96
C LEU A 149 -12.65 -7.91 -8.78
N ALA A 150 -11.41 -8.24 -9.17
CA ALA A 150 -11.07 -9.36 -10.04
C ALA A 150 -11.28 -10.73 -9.38
N ALA A 151 -11.17 -10.82 -8.04
CA ALA A 151 -11.50 -12.02 -7.28
C ALA A 151 -12.93 -12.54 -7.54
N HIS A 152 -13.78 -11.74 -8.18
CA HIS A 152 -15.19 -12.02 -8.47
C HIS A 152 -15.49 -12.40 -9.93
N ARG A 153 -14.47 -12.54 -10.79
CA ARG A 153 -14.63 -12.84 -12.24
C ARG A 153 -15.22 -14.22 -12.56
N HIS A 154 -15.29 -15.16 -11.62
CA HIS A 154 -15.81 -16.53 -11.83
C HIS A 154 -17.31 -16.69 -11.47
N GLY A 155 -18.14 -15.66 -11.70
CA GLY A 155 -19.60 -15.76 -11.58
C GLY A 155 -20.22 -15.12 -10.32
N MET A 156 -19.43 -14.45 -9.48
CA MET A 156 -19.94 -13.68 -8.33
C MET A 156 -19.96 -12.17 -8.62
N ILE A 157 -20.56 -11.77 -9.76
CA ILE A 157 -20.62 -10.37 -10.26
C ILE A 157 -21.32 -9.42 -9.27
N HIS A 158 -22.07 -9.97 -8.33
CA HIS A 158 -22.87 -9.28 -7.33
C HIS A 158 -22.10 -9.03 -6.01
N ARG A 159 -20.78 -8.84 -6.02
CA ARG A 159 -20.03 -8.42 -4.83
C ARG A 159 -19.16 -7.18 -5.05
N PRO A 160 -19.15 -6.22 -4.11
CA PRO A 160 -19.89 -6.26 -2.83
C PRO A 160 -21.41 -6.07 -3.04
N ARG A 161 -22.23 -6.95 -2.41
CA ARG A 161 -23.69 -7.08 -2.69
C ARG A 161 -24.43 -5.77 -2.53
N TRP A 162 -24.10 -5.01 -1.48
CA TRP A 162 -24.70 -3.70 -1.22
C TRP A 162 -24.59 -2.74 -2.41
N LEU A 163 -23.46 -2.76 -3.15
CA LEU A 163 -23.24 -1.89 -4.30
C LEU A 163 -24.01 -2.38 -5.52
N SER A 164 -24.03 -3.70 -5.73
CA SER A 164 -24.81 -4.29 -6.81
C SER A 164 -26.30 -4.07 -6.60
N ASP A 165 -26.81 -4.30 -5.39
CA ASP A 165 -28.23 -4.15 -5.04
C ASP A 165 -28.66 -2.68 -5.19
N TRP A 166 -27.80 -1.75 -4.77
CA TRP A 166 -28.00 -0.32 -5.01
C TRP A 166 -28.04 0.01 -6.52
N ALA A 167 -27.12 -0.53 -7.32
CA ALA A 167 -27.08 -0.27 -8.76
C ALA A 167 -28.35 -0.81 -9.45
N TRP A 168 -28.73 -2.04 -9.13
CA TRP A 168 -29.97 -2.66 -9.61
C TRP A 168 -31.22 -1.85 -9.20
N SER A 169 -31.28 -1.34 -7.97
CA SER A 169 -32.40 -0.51 -7.49
C SER A 169 -32.59 0.79 -8.28
N ARG A 170 -31.57 1.21 -9.03
CA ARG A 170 -31.57 2.42 -9.88
C ARG A 170 -31.57 2.12 -11.37
N GLY A 171 -31.71 0.86 -11.77
CA GLY A 171 -31.64 0.44 -13.17
C GLY A 171 -30.24 0.61 -13.79
N ILE A 172 -29.19 0.69 -12.97
CA ILE A 172 -27.80 0.85 -13.41
C ILE A 172 -27.16 -0.54 -13.46
N ASP A 173 -26.45 -0.85 -14.54
CA ASP A 173 -25.61 -2.06 -14.60
C ASP A 173 -24.44 -1.93 -13.60
N PRO A 174 -24.31 -2.86 -12.63
CA PRO A 174 -23.27 -2.82 -11.62
C PRO A 174 -21.86 -2.93 -12.21
N THR A 175 -21.70 -3.56 -13.38
CA THR A 175 -20.40 -3.66 -14.06
C THR A 175 -19.92 -2.27 -14.48
N SER A 176 -20.82 -1.50 -15.10
CA SER A 176 -20.55 -0.11 -15.50
C SER A 176 -20.19 0.79 -14.32
N ALA A 177 -20.88 0.64 -13.17
CA ALA A 177 -20.56 1.38 -11.95
C ALA A 177 -19.17 1.03 -11.39
N LEU A 178 -18.79 -0.26 -11.39
CA LEU A 178 -17.47 -0.71 -10.94
C LEU A 178 -16.34 -0.21 -11.85
N VAL A 179 -16.54 -0.24 -13.16
CA VAL A 179 -15.58 0.31 -14.13
C VAL A 179 -15.39 1.80 -13.91
N ALA A 180 -16.48 2.55 -13.69
CA ALA A 180 -16.40 3.98 -13.40
C ALA A 180 -15.61 4.27 -12.11
N ILE A 181 -15.87 3.53 -11.03
CA ILE A 181 -15.11 3.68 -9.77
C ILE A 181 -13.63 3.37 -9.98
N GLY A 182 -13.30 2.28 -10.69
CA GLY A 182 -11.91 1.92 -11.00
C GLY A 182 -11.20 2.99 -11.83
N ALA A 183 -11.87 3.52 -12.87
CA ALA A 183 -11.34 4.57 -13.72
C ALA A 183 -11.11 5.88 -12.94
N VAL A 184 -12.08 6.31 -12.13
CA VAL A 184 -11.95 7.51 -11.29
C VAL A 184 -10.83 7.35 -10.27
N THR A 185 -10.74 6.20 -9.60
CA THR A 185 -9.67 5.92 -8.62
C THR A 185 -8.30 5.96 -9.27
N THR A 186 -8.16 5.35 -10.45
CA THR A 186 -6.91 5.35 -11.22
C THR A 186 -6.53 6.76 -11.68
N LEU A 187 -7.51 7.54 -12.16
CA LEU A 187 -7.29 8.93 -12.56
C LEU A 187 -6.86 9.80 -11.38
N LEU A 188 -7.54 9.70 -10.23
CA LEU A 188 -7.19 10.45 -9.02
C LEU A 188 -5.79 10.08 -8.51
N ALA A 189 -5.46 8.79 -8.50
CA ALA A 189 -4.11 8.33 -8.16
C ALA A 189 -3.08 8.89 -9.13
N ALA A 190 -3.31 8.78 -10.45
CA ALA A 190 -2.42 9.33 -11.46
C ALA A 190 -2.22 10.84 -11.31
N LEU A 191 -3.31 11.59 -11.11
CA LEU A 191 -3.25 13.04 -10.88
C LEU A 191 -2.46 13.37 -9.62
N LEU A 192 -2.71 12.69 -8.49
CA LEU A 192 -2.00 12.96 -7.24
C LEU A 192 -0.51 12.64 -7.36
N PHE A 193 -0.18 11.42 -7.79
CA PHE A 193 1.19 10.93 -7.82
C PHE A 193 2.02 11.64 -8.90
N LEU A 194 1.51 11.78 -10.14
CA LEU A 194 2.26 12.41 -11.22
C LEU A 194 2.37 13.93 -11.09
N ARG A 195 1.38 14.60 -10.47
CA ARG A 195 1.45 16.05 -10.20
C ARG A 195 2.35 16.37 -9.02
N SER A 196 2.35 15.54 -7.97
CA SER A 196 3.26 15.72 -6.82
C SER A 196 4.73 15.63 -7.21
N GLN A 197 5.04 15.03 -8.36
CA GLN A 197 6.37 14.83 -8.91
C GLN A 197 6.79 15.91 -9.93
N ARG A 198 5.93 16.90 -10.20
CA ARG A 198 6.15 17.95 -11.22
C ARG A 198 6.63 19.29 -10.65
N LEU A 199 7.03 19.35 -9.38
CA LEU A 199 7.45 20.58 -8.69
C LEU A 199 8.72 20.34 -7.88
#